data_AF-A0A959FEC8-F1
#
_entry.id   AF-A0A959FEC8-F1
#
_cell.length_a   1.000
_cell.length_b   1.000
_cell.length_c   1.000
_cell.angle_alpha   90.00
_cell.angle_beta   90.00
_cell.angle_gamma   90.00
#
_symmetry.space_group_name_H-M   'P 1'
#
loop_
_entity.id
_entity.type
_entity.pdbx_description
1 polymer ?
#
loop_
_entity_poly.entity_id
_entity_poly.type
_entity_poly.pdbx_seq_one_letter_code
_entity_poly.pdbx_strand_id
1 'polypeptide(L)'
;ENIGTLCLRFGRSTGSMSVRYAGKDTETLISALEGKWKGMAPEEPFSYRFLNESFAEMYTAEQRVGSIAAVFALLSIFVSCLGLFGLASYATEQRTKEIGIRKVLGASVAGIVGLLSKDFLRLVLVALIIALPLAFYAMNQWLEDFAYRISLNWGLFALAGVAILIIAFFTISIQSVRTALTNPIQSLRSE
;
A
#
# COMPACT_ATOMS: atom_id res chain seq x y z
N GLU A 1 -2.70 -3.37 49.35
CA GLU A 1 -3.02 -1.93 49.28
C GLU A 1 -4.03 -1.68 48.18
N ASN A 2 -5.20 -1.15 48.56
CA ASN A 2 -6.31 -0.86 47.65
C ASN A 2 -6.01 0.47 46.95
N ILE A 3 -5.59 0.43 45.68
CA ILE A 3 -5.43 1.65 44.88
C ILE A 3 -6.83 2.11 44.47
N GLY A 4 -7.41 3.01 45.26
CA GLY A 4 -8.64 3.71 44.92
C GLY A 4 -8.47 4.56 43.66
N THR A 5 -9.57 4.78 42.94
CA THR A 5 -9.59 5.50 41.66
C THR A 5 -9.13 6.95 41.86
N LEU A 6 -7.94 7.26 41.36
CA LEU A 6 -7.38 8.61 41.35
C LEU A 6 -8.08 9.45 40.28
N CYS A 7 -8.86 10.46 40.70
CA CYS A 7 -9.46 11.43 39.79
C CYS A 7 -8.58 12.69 39.81
N LEU A 8 -7.77 12.89 38.76
CA LEU A 8 -7.01 14.12 38.56
C LEU A 8 -7.93 15.16 37.89
N ARG A 9 -8.11 16.33 38.52
CA ARG A 9 -8.83 17.46 37.94
C ARG A 9 -7.86 18.61 37.68
N PHE A 10 -7.46 18.79 36.42
CA PHE A 10 -6.71 19.96 35.98
C PHE A 10 -7.69 20.96 35.34
N GLY A 11 -7.95 22.07 36.04
CA GLY A 11 -8.63 23.26 35.48
C GLY A 11 -10.16 23.28 35.50
N ARG A 12 -10.72 24.49 35.55
CA ARG A 12 -12.16 24.78 35.41
C ARG A 12 -12.60 24.57 33.95
N SER A 13 -12.84 23.32 33.57
CA SER A 13 -13.81 22.99 32.51
C SER A 13 -15.02 22.35 33.19
N THR A 14 -16.20 22.94 33.03
CA THR A 14 -17.44 22.51 33.69
C THR A 14 -18.27 21.55 32.82
N GLY A 15 -17.76 21.12 31.66
CA GLY A 15 -18.59 20.45 30.64
C GLY A 15 -18.38 18.96 30.42
N SER A 16 -17.31 18.33 30.94
CA SER A 16 -17.05 16.92 30.64
C SER A 16 -16.30 16.18 31.75
N MET A 17 -16.80 14.99 32.07
CA MET A 17 -16.18 14.03 32.98
C MET A 17 -15.84 12.76 32.20
N SER A 18 -14.57 12.34 32.21
CA SER A 18 -14.14 11.08 31.61
C SER A 18 -14.06 9.99 32.67
N VAL A 19 -14.67 8.83 32.38
CA VAL A 19 -14.70 7.69 33.30
C VAL A 19 -14.10 6.48 32.59
N ARG A 20 -12.97 5.99 33.11
CA ARG A 20 -12.35 4.74 32.64
C ARG A 20 -12.84 3.60 33.51
N TYR A 21 -13.42 2.57 32.92
CA TYR A 21 -13.88 1.37 33.61
C TYR A 21 -13.29 0.13 32.96
N ALA A 22 -13.12 -0.94 33.75
CA ALA A 22 -12.63 -2.23 33.31
C ALA A 22 -13.76 -3.26 33.48
N GLY A 23 -14.67 -3.33 32.51
CA GLY A 23 -15.81 -4.26 32.55
C GLY A 23 -16.46 -4.42 31.18
N LYS A 24 -17.07 -5.58 30.92
CA LYS A 24 -17.81 -5.86 29.67
C LYS A 24 -19.24 -5.28 29.68
N ASP A 25 -19.79 -5.00 30.86
CA ASP A 25 -21.19 -4.59 31.03
C ASP A 25 -21.37 -3.06 31.00
N THR A 26 -21.04 -2.47 29.84
CA THR A 26 -21.12 -1.04 29.56
C THR A 26 -22.51 -0.45 29.79
N GLU A 27 -23.57 -1.18 29.42
CA GLU A 27 -24.95 -0.71 29.56
C GLU A 27 -25.32 -0.54 31.04
N THR A 28 -24.96 -1.50 31.89
CA THR A 28 -25.25 -1.45 33.33
C THR A 28 -24.54 -0.29 34.02
N LEU A 29 -23.32 0.04 33.59
CA LEU A 29 -22.55 1.19 34.08
C LEU A 29 -23.23 2.51 33.68
N ILE A 30 -23.67 2.63 32.42
CA ILE A 30 -24.32 3.83 31.91
C ILE A 30 -25.64 4.09 32.64
N SER A 31 -26.47 3.06 32.82
CA SER A 31 -27.73 3.20 33.56
C SER A 31 -27.49 3.58 35.03
N ALA A 32 -26.45 3.03 35.67
CA ALA A 32 -26.07 3.41 37.03
C ALA A 32 -25.57 4.86 37.13
N LEU A 33 -24.81 5.33 36.13
CA LEU A 33 -24.34 6.71 36.04
C LEU A 33 -25.48 7.69 35.76
N GLU A 34 -26.39 7.35 34.85
CA GLU A 34 -27.59 8.15 34.53
C GLU A 34 -28.48 8.31 35.78
N GLY A 35 -28.70 7.22 36.53
CA GLY A 35 -29.48 7.25 37.76
C GLY A 35 -28.88 8.18 38.83
N LYS A 36 -27.55 8.16 39.00
CA LYS A 36 -26.85 9.09 39.91
C LYS A 36 -26.86 10.53 39.39
N TRP A 37 -26.75 10.72 38.08
CA TRP A 37 -26.77 12.04 37.46
C TRP A 37 -28.12 12.74 37.64
N LYS A 38 -29.23 12.04 37.37
CA LYS A 38 -30.59 12.57 37.57
C LYS A 38 -30.87 12.98 39.02
N GLY A 39 -30.26 12.31 40.00
CA GLY A 39 -30.36 12.67 41.41
C GLY A 39 -29.57 13.92 41.80
N MET A 40 -28.51 14.27 41.05
CA MET A 40 -27.66 15.44 41.31
C MET A 40 -28.03 16.67 40.48
N ALA A 41 -28.48 16.48 39.24
CA ALA A 41 -28.81 17.55 38.30
C ALA A 41 -30.05 17.15 37.45
N PRO A 42 -31.27 17.31 37.99
CA PRO A 42 -32.51 16.88 37.32
C PRO A 42 -32.84 17.66 36.04
N GLU A 43 -32.38 18.91 35.93
CA GLU A 43 -32.68 19.81 34.82
C GLU A 43 -31.69 19.68 33.64
N GLU A 44 -30.61 18.91 33.79
CA GLU A 44 -29.55 18.74 32.79
C GLU A 44 -29.62 17.35 32.13
N PRO A 45 -29.78 17.25 30.79
CA PRO A 45 -29.84 15.97 30.11
C PRO A 45 -28.52 15.21 30.22
N PHE A 46 -28.59 13.93 30.61
CA PHE A 46 -27.41 13.06 30.66
C PHE A 46 -26.91 12.78 29.24
N SER A 47 -25.83 13.45 28.85
CA SER A 47 -25.15 13.24 27.57
C SER A 47 -23.83 12.51 27.79
N TYR A 48 -23.59 11.48 26.99
CA TYR A 48 -22.34 10.71 27.01
C TYR A 48 -21.87 10.46 25.58
N ARG A 49 -20.55 10.32 25.41
CA ARG A 49 -19.94 9.84 24.17
C ARG A 49 -18.87 8.84 24.50
N PHE A 50 -18.83 7.75 23.75
CA PHE A 50 -17.73 6.81 23.85
C PHE A 50 -16.50 7.37 23.14
N LEU A 51 -15.38 7.39 23.86
CA LEU A 51 -14.10 7.80 23.30
C LEU A 51 -13.73 6.96 22.07
N ASN A 52 -14.04 5.66 22.09
CA ASN A 52 -13.81 4.74 20.97
C ASN A 52 -14.61 5.12 19.72
N GLU A 53 -15.83 5.62 19.87
CA GLU A 53 -16.68 6.01 18.75
C GLU A 53 -16.19 7.32 18.14
N SER A 54 -15.76 8.28 18.96
CA SER A 54 -15.11 9.51 18.49
C SER A 54 -13.76 9.22 17.79
N PHE A 55 -12.99 8.26 18.29
CA PHE A 55 -11.79 7.80 17.57
C PHE A 55 -12.17 7.12 16.25
N ALA A 56 -13.16 6.23 16.24
CA ALA A 56 -13.60 5.55 15.02
C ALA A 56 -14.03 6.56 13.95
N GLU A 57 -14.80 7.59 14.32
CA GLU A 57 -15.19 8.70 13.44
C GLU A 57 -13.97 9.42 12.86
N MET A 58 -12.97 9.75 13.69
CA MET A 58 -11.71 10.35 13.21
C MET A 58 -10.95 9.44 12.23
N TYR A 59 -10.93 8.12 12.46
CA TYR A 59 -10.25 7.16 11.58
C TYR A 59 -11.01 6.87 10.27
N THR A 60 -12.33 7.10 10.22
CA THR A 60 -13.12 6.81 9.00
C THR A 60 -12.67 7.63 7.78
N ALA A 61 -12.30 8.89 7.98
CA ALA A 61 -11.79 9.75 6.92
C ALA A 61 -10.45 9.23 6.37
N GLU A 62 -9.53 8.90 7.27
CA GLU A 62 -8.22 8.33 6.93
C GLU A 62 -8.35 6.99 6.19
N GLN A 63 -9.24 6.12 6.66
CA GLN A 63 -9.46 4.82 6.03
C GLN A 63 -10.08 4.93 4.63
N ARG A 64 -10.90 5.96 4.40
CA ARG A 64 -11.42 6.28 3.07
C ARG A 64 -10.31 6.76 2.13
N VAL A 65 -9.45 7.67 2.60
CA VAL A 65 -8.29 8.13 1.81
C VAL A 65 -7.36 6.97 1.48
N GLY A 66 -7.03 6.12 2.46
CA GLY A 66 -6.22 4.92 2.25
C GLY A 66 -6.85 3.95 1.24
N SER A 67 -8.18 3.76 1.28
CA SER A 67 -8.88 2.90 0.33
C SER A 67 -8.82 3.46 -1.10
N ILE A 68 -9.02 4.77 -1.27
CA ILE A 68 -8.93 5.44 -2.57
C ILE A 68 -7.49 5.33 -3.10
N ALA A 69 -6.49 5.62 -2.25
CA ALA A 69 -5.08 5.50 -2.60
C ALA A 69 -4.70 4.08 -3.02
N ALA A 70 -5.22 3.05 -2.35
CA ALA A 70 -5.00 1.65 -2.71
C ALA A 70 -5.55 1.31 -4.11
N VAL A 71 -6.75 1.80 -4.45
CA VAL A 71 -7.33 1.62 -5.79
C VAL A 71 -6.47 2.32 -6.85
N PHE A 72 -6.06 3.56 -6.62
CA PHE A 72 -5.17 4.28 -7.54
C PHE A 72 -3.80 3.61 -7.68
N ALA A 73 -3.23 3.08 -6.61
CA ALA A 73 -1.98 2.32 -6.65
C ALA A 73 -2.13 1.06 -7.53
N LEU A 74 -3.23 0.31 -7.36
CA LEU A 74 -3.52 -0.87 -8.17
C LEU A 74 -3.67 -0.52 -9.65
N LEU A 75 -4.43 0.54 -9.97
CA LEU A 75 -4.58 1.02 -11.34
C LEU A 75 -3.24 1.50 -11.93
N SER A 76 -2.43 2.22 -11.14
CA SER A 76 -1.11 2.69 -11.55
C SER A 76 -0.19 1.52 -11.87
N ILE A 77 -0.17 0.46 -11.05
CA ILE A 77 0.57 -0.77 -11.32
C ILE A 77 0.06 -1.41 -12.62
N PHE A 78 -1.25 -1.52 -12.80
CA PHE A 78 -1.84 -2.11 -13.99
C PHE A 78 -1.43 -1.37 -15.28
N VAL A 79 -1.55 -0.04 -15.30
CA VAL A 79 -1.13 0.79 -16.44
C VAL A 79 0.38 0.72 -16.66
N SER A 80 1.18 0.69 -15.59
CA SER A 80 2.64 0.55 -15.68
C SER A 80 3.03 -0.79 -16.30
N CYS A 81 2.33 -1.88 -15.96
CA CYS A 81 2.54 -3.19 -16.58
C CYS A 81 2.19 -3.18 -18.07
N LEU A 82 1.13 -2.48 -18.48
CA LEU A 82 0.80 -2.31 -19.91
C LEU A 82 1.86 -1.49 -20.64
N GLY A 83 2.39 -0.44 -20.02
CA GLY A 83 3.47 0.37 -20.58
C GLY A 83 4.76 -0.43 -20.74
N LEU A 84 5.15 -1.18 -19.71
CA LEU A 84 6.31 -2.07 -19.74
C LEU A 84 6.14 -3.15 -20.83
N PHE A 85 4.94 -3.73 -20.93
CA PHE A 85 4.60 -4.68 -21.99
C PHE A 85 4.70 -4.03 -23.39
N GLY A 86 4.19 -2.81 -23.58
CA GLY A 86 4.31 -2.10 -24.85
C GLY A 86 5.77 -1.85 -25.24
N LEU A 87 6.59 -1.38 -24.29
CA LEU A 87 8.01 -1.13 -24.49
C LEU A 87 8.79 -2.40 -24.82
N ALA A 88 8.52 -3.50 -24.10
CA ALA A 88 9.15 -4.77 -24.39
C ALA A 88 8.71 -5.35 -25.74
N SER A 89 7.47 -5.13 -26.17
CA SER A 89 7.00 -5.52 -27.52
C SER A 89 7.79 -4.81 -28.59
N TYR A 90 7.85 -3.49 -28.49
CA TYR A 90 8.53 -2.64 -29.45
C TYR A 90 10.03 -2.96 -29.54
N ALA A 91 10.69 -3.15 -28.39
CA ALA A 91 12.09 -3.51 -28.34
C ALA A 91 12.36 -4.91 -28.95
N THR A 92 11.47 -5.88 -28.72
CA THR A 92 11.60 -7.19 -29.38
C THR A 92 11.43 -7.10 -30.89
N GLU A 93 10.47 -6.31 -31.35
CA GLU A 93 10.18 -6.13 -32.77
C GLU A 93 11.38 -5.48 -33.50
N GLN A 94 11.98 -4.46 -32.89
CA GLN A 94 13.17 -3.80 -33.43
C GLN A 94 14.40 -4.73 -33.46
N ARG A 95 14.48 -5.72 -32.55
CA ARG A 95 15.56 -6.72 -32.48
C ARG A 95 15.21 -8.06 -33.15
N THR A 96 14.10 -8.14 -33.89
CA THR A 96 13.63 -9.41 -34.50
C THR A 96 14.65 -10.03 -35.44
N LYS A 97 15.38 -9.21 -36.22
CA LYS A 97 16.42 -9.69 -37.15
C LYS A 97 17.57 -10.40 -36.42
N GLU A 98 18.06 -9.82 -35.32
CA GLU A 98 19.12 -10.42 -34.50
C GLU A 98 18.65 -11.71 -33.80
N ILE A 99 17.42 -11.70 -33.28
CA ILE A 99 16.80 -12.84 -32.62
C ILE A 99 16.60 -14.00 -33.60
N GLY A 100 16.16 -13.69 -34.83
CA GLY A 100 15.99 -14.66 -35.92
C GLY A 100 17.30 -15.32 -36.33
N ILE A 101 18.37 -14.55 -36.51
CA ILE A 101 19.71 -15.09 -36.82
C ILE A 101 20.20 -16.00 -35.70
N ARG A 102 20.10 -15.57 -34.42
CA ARG A 102 20.51 -16.39 -33.28
C ARG A 102 19.71 -17.69 -33.16
N LYS A 103 18.41 -17.66 -33.44
CA LYS A 103 17.54 -18.84 -33.41
C LYS A 103 17.91 -19.86 -34.50
N VAL A 104 18.25 -19.39 -35.70
CA VAL A 104 18.75 -20.26 -36.79
C VAL A 104 20.12 -20.85 -36.47
N LEU A 105 20.97 -20.11 -35.74
CA LEU A 105 22.25 -20.58 -35.22
C LEU A 105 22.13 -21.52 -34.01
N GLY A 106 20.91 -21.94 -33.64
CA GLY A 106 20.68 -22.94 -32.58
C GLY A 106 20.53 -22.37 -31.16
N ALA A 107 20.37 -21.05 -30.99
CA ALA A 107 20.11 -20.49 -29.67
C ALA A 107 18.74 -20.96 -29.13
N SER A 108 18.72 -21.39 -27.87
CA SER A 108 17.48 -21.79 -27.20
C SER A 108 16.57 -20.59 -26.93
N VAL A 109 15.26 -20.83 -27.00
CA VAL A 109 14.22 -19.82 -26.68
C VAL A 109 14.44 -19.24 -25.27
N ALA A 110 14.81 -20.07 -24.31
CA ALA A 110 15.11 -19.65 -22.93
C ALA A 110 16.32 -18.70 -22.85
N GLY A 111 17.36 -18.90 -23.67
CA GLY A 111 18.52 -18.01 -23.71
C GLY A 111 18.18 -16.62 -24.22
N ILE A 112 17.29 -16.53 -25.21
CA ILE A 112 16.82 -15.26 -25.77
C ILE A 112 15.94 -14.53 -24.75
N VAL A 113 15.00 -15.24 -24.11
CA VAL A 113 14.13 -14.70 -23.06
C VAL A 113 14.94 -14.17 -21.88
N GLY A 114 15.97 -14.90 -21.43
CA GLY A 114 16.83 -14.49 -20.33
C GLY A 114 17.65 -13.23 -20.64
N LEU A 115 18.19 -13.12 -21.86
CA LEU A 115 18.94 -11.93 -22.28
C LEU A 115 18.04 -10.69 -22.30
N LEU A 116 16.85 -10.83 -22.87
CA LEU A 116 15.89 -9.74 -22.97
C LEU A 116 15.37 -9.30 -21.60
N SER A 117 15.01 -10.27 -20.76
CA SER A 117 14.53 -10.01 -19.39
C SER A 117 15.59 -9.28 -18.57
N LYS A 118 16.88 -9.60 -18.75
CA LYS A 118 17.98 -8.95 -18.03
C LYS A 118 18.14 -7.47 -18.41
N ASP A 119 18.02 -7.14 -19.70
CA ASP A 119 18.11 -5.76 -20.17
C ASP A 119 17.01 -4.88 -19.54
N PHE A 120 15.78 -5.39 -19.50
CA PHE A 120 14.66 -4.68 -18.88
C PHE A 120 14.74 -4.65 -17.36
N LEU A 121 15.10 -5.75 -16.70
CA LEU A 121 15.27 -5.77 -15.24
C LEU A 121 16.35 -4.80 -14.76
N ARG A 122 17.41 -4.57 -15.55
CA ARG A 122 18.41 -3.54 -15.25
C ARG A 122 17.78 -2.16 -15.21
N LEU A 123 16.90 -1.82 -16.15
CA LEU A 123 16.18 -0.54 -16.16
C LEU A 123 15.25 -0.42 -14.94
N VAL A 124 14.54 -1.49 -14.58
CA VAL A 124 13.67 -1.51 -13.39
C VAL A 124 14.49 -1.33 -12.10
N LEU A 125 15.67 -1.94 -12.01
CA LEU A 125 16.57 -1.78 -10.86
C LEU A 125 17.04 -0.32 -10.71
N VAL A 126 17.42 0.34 -11.81
CA VAL A 126 17.81 1.75 -11.79
C VAL A 126 16.64 2.62 -11.31
N ALA A 127 15.43 2.36 -11.82
CA ALA A 127 14.23 3.05 -11.38
C ALA A 127 13.97 2.85 -9.87
N LEU A 128 14.13 1.62 -9.35
CA LEU A 128 13.97 1.31 -7.93
C LEU A 128 14.96 2.06 -7.03
N ILE A 129 16.24 2.13 -7.44
CA ILE A 129 17.28 2.84 -6.68
C ILE A 129 16.94 4.32 -6.51
N ILE A 130 16.28 4.93 -7.50
CA ILE A 130 15.85 6.33 -7.44
C ILE A 130 14.51 6.48 -6.70
N ALA A 131 13.57 5.58 -6.96
CA ALA A 131 12.22 5.65 -6.40
C ALA A 131 12.17 5.38 -4.89
N LEU A 132 12.96 4.43 -4.38
CA LEU A 132 12.98 4.08 -2.96
C LEU A 132 13.35 5.25 -2.02
N PRO A 133 14.48 5.98 -2.22
CA PRO A 133 14.82 7.10 -1.36
C PRO A 133 13.83 8.25 -1.49
N LEU A 134 13.29 8.48 -2.70
CA LEU A 134 12.27 9.50 -2.93
C LEU A 134 10.97 9.16 -2.19
N ALA A 135 10.53 7.90 -2.25
CA ALA A 135 9.36 7.42 -1.54
C ALA A 135 9.56 7.48 -0.02
N PHE A 136 10.74 7.11 0.47
CA PHE A 136 11.08 7.21 1.89
C PHE A 136 11.01 8.67 2.39
N TYR A 137 11.60 9.60 1.63
CA TYR A 137 11.56 11.03 1.96
C TYR A 137 10.12 11.57 1.98
N ALA A 138 9.33 11.29 0.94
CA ALA A 138 7.94 11.73 0.86
C ALA A 138 7.07 11.14 1.99
N MET A 139 7.25 9.85 2.31
CA MET A 139 6.53 9.22 3.41
C MET A 139 6.94 9.81 4.76
N ASN A 140 8.22 10.07 4.98
CA ASN A 140 8.68 10.66 6.23
C ASN A 140 8.07 12.05 6.44
N GLN A 141 8.06 12.90 5.41
CA GLN A 141 7.43 14.21 5.47
C GLN A 141 5.93 14.11 5.77
N TRP A 142 5.24 13.17 5.15
CA TRP A 142 3.81 12.96 5.39
C TRP A 142 3.51 12.43 6.80
N LEU A 143 4.37 11.57 7.35
CA LEU A 143 4.23 11.02 8.71
C LEU A 143 4.53 12.04 9.82
N GLU A 144 5.18 13.17 9.51
CA GLU A 144 5.44 14.24 10.49
C GLU A 144 4.17 14.98 10.94
N ASP A 145 3.14 15.01 10.09
CA ASP A 145 1.86 15.67 10.40
C ASP A 145 1.01 14.85 11.40
N PHE A 146 1.43 13.63 11.75
CA PHE A 146 0.69 12.72 12.64
C PHE A 146 1.33 12.61 14.02
N ALA A 147 0.55 12.88 15.07
CA ALA A 147 0.98 12.75 16.47
C ALA A 147 1.30 11.30 16.88
N TYR A 148 0.66 10.31 16.25
CA TYR A 148 0.90 8.88 16.44
C TYR A 148 1.36 8.28 15.11
N ARG A 149 2.68 8.16 14.91
CA ARG A 149 3.30 7.70 13.66
C ARG A 149 3.86 6.29 13.77
N ILE A 150 3.75 5.53 12.69
CA ILE A 150 4.43 4.23 12.55
C ILE A 150 5.89 4.49 12.19
N SER A 151 6.80 3.73 12.80
CA SER A 151 8.21 3.74 12.40
C SER A 151 8.37 3.10 11.02
N LEU A 152 8.91 3.85 10.04
CA LEU A 152 9.22 3.32 8.71
C LEU A 152 10.29 2.23 8.81
N ASN A 153 9.87 0.97 8.62
CA ASN A 153 10.79 -0.16 8.57
C ASN A 153 11.29 -0.34 7.13
N TRP A 154 12.60 -0.33 6.94
CA TRP A 154 13.25 -0.64 5.67
C TRP A 154 12.84 -1.99 5.08
N GLY A 155 12.44 -2.96 5.92
CA GLY A 155 11.91 -4.24 5.48
C GLY A 155 10.67 -4.13 4.60
N LEU A 156 9.82 -3.12 4.82
CA LEU A 156 8.63 -2.90 3.99
C LEU A 156 9.00 -2.45 2.58
N PHE A 157 9.97 -1.53 2.47
CA PHE A 157 10.50 -1.05 1.19
C PHE A 157 11.23 -2.16 0.42
N ALA A 158 11.99 -3.00 1.11
CA ALA A 158 12.63 -4.16 0.50
C ALA A 158 11.58 -5.15 -0.05
N LEU A 159 10.53 -5.45 0.71
CA LEU A 159 9.44 -6.32 0.28
C LEU A 159 8.71 -5.74 -0.94
N ALA A 160 8.40 -4.44 -0.93
CA ALA A 160 7.80 -3.76 -2.07
C ALA A 160 8.70 -3.81 -3.32
N GLY A 161 10.01 -3.57 -3.16
CA GLY A 161 10.98 -3.67 -4.25
C GLY A 161 11.05 -5.08 -4.85
N VAL A 162 11.04 -6.12 -4.01
CA VAL A 162 10.98 -7.52 -4.46
C VAL A 162 9.68 -7.80 -5.21
N ALA A 163 8.54 -7.32 -4.71
CA ALA A 163 7.26 -7.46 -5.39
C ALA A 163 7.27 -6.82 -6.78
N ILE A 164 7.83 -5.61 -6.91
CA ILE A 164 7.98 -4.91 -8.19
C ILE A 164 8.84 -5.71 -9.17
N LEU A 165 9.97 -6.24 -8.71
CA LEU A 165 10.85 -7.07 -9.53
C LEU A 165 10.16 -8.35 -10.02
N ILE A 166 9.40 -9.00 -9.13
CA ILE A 166 8.61 -10.18 -9.48
C ILE A 166 7.58 -9.84 -10.56
N ILE A 167 6.78 -8.78 -10.35
CA ILE A 167 5.75 -8.36 -11.31
C ILE A 167 6.39 -8.04 -12.67
N ALA A 168 7.45 -7.23 -12.68
CA ALA A 168 8.16 -6.88 -13.91
C ALA A 168 8.70 -8.13 -14.62
N PHE A 169 9.34 -9.04 -13.89
CA PHE A 169 9.87 -10.28 -14.45
C PHE A 169 8.79 -11.14 -15.10
N PHE A 170 7.62 -11.29 -14.46
CA PHE A 170 6.50 -12.03 -15.02
C PHE A 170 5.94 -11.34 -16.28
N THR A 171 5.74 -10.02 -16.25
CA THR A 171 5.24 -9.26 -17.41
C THR A 171 6.16 -9.42 -18.61
N ILE A 172 7.48 -9.26 -18.42
CA ILE A 172 8.47 -9.36 -19.50
C ILE A 172 8.64 -10.80 -19.98
N SER A 173 8.63 -11.78 -19.07
CA SER A 173 8.76 -13.20 -19.43
C SER A 173 7.61 -13.67 -20.31
N ILE A 174 6.36 -13.33 -19.95
CA ILE A 174 5.18 -13.71 -20.74
C ILE A 174 5.30 -13.19 -22.18
N GLN A 175 5.74 -11.95 -22.35
CA GLN A 175 5.93 -11.36 -23.66
C GLN A 175 7.08 -11.98 -24.44
N SER A 176 8.24 -12.11 -23.80
CA SER A 176 9.44 -12.65 -24.44
C SER A 176 9.20 -14.08 -24.92
N VAL A 177 8.46 -14.88 -24.14
CA VAL A 177 8.05 -16.24 -24.53
C VAL A 177 7.10 -16.20 -25.72
N ARG A 178 6.06 -15.35 -25.69
CA ARG A 178 5.14 -15.19 -26.84
C ARG A 178 5.89 -14.82 -28.12
N THR A 179 6.79 -13.85 -28.07
CA THR A 179 7.58 -13.43 -29.24
C THR A 179 8.53 -14.53 -29.71
N ALA A 180 9.20 -15.23 -28.80
CA ALA A 180 10.12 -16.29 -29.16
C ALA A 180 9.43 -17.55 -29.75
N LEU A 181 8.17 -17.80 -29.36
CA LEU A 181 7.33 -18.86 -29.93
C LEU A 181 6.69 -18.47 -31.27
N THR A 182 6.60 -17.18 -31.57
CA THR A 182 6.06 -16.72 -32.86
C THR A 182 7.00 -17.18 -33.99
N ASN A 183 6.43 -17.80 -35.02
CA ASN A 183 7.19 -18.55 -36.01
C ASN A 183 7.88 -17.58 -37.00
N PRO A 184 9.22 -17.54 -37.09
CA PRO A 184 9.97 -16.55 -37.88
C PRO A 184 9.77 -16.67 -39.40
N ILE A 185 9.15 -17.76 -39.86
CA ILE A 185 8.92 -18.05 -41.27
C ILE A 185 7.88 -17.08 -41.89
N GLN A 186 7.00 -16.47 -41.09
CA GLN A 186 6.08 -15.44 -41.59
C GLN A 186 6.74 -14.06 -41.74
N SER A 187 7.72 -13.69 -40.92
CA SER A 187 8.35 -12.36 -40.99
C SER A 187 9.34 -12.20 -42.15
N LEU A 188 9.80 -13.33 -42.74
CA LEU A 188 10.68 -13.34 -43.92
C LEU A 188 9.91 -13.39 -45.25
N ARG A 189 8.59 -13.63 -45.23
CA ARG A 189 7.76 -13.72 -46.44
C ARG A 189 6.88 -12.47 -46.63
N SER A 190 6.92 -11.52 -45.69
CA SER A 190 6.19 -10.25 -45.72
C SER A 190 7.02 -9.07 -46.24
N GLU A 191 8.20 -9.32 -46.80
CA GLU A 191 8.92 -8.42 -47.71
C GLU A 191 9.00 -9.07 -49.10
#